data_AF-A0A497QGB4-F1
#
_entry.id   AF-A0A497QGB4-F1
#
_cell.length_a   1.000
_cell.length_b   1.000
_cell.length_c   1.000
_cell.angle_alpha   90.00
_cell.angle_beta   90.00
_cell.angle_gamma   90.00
#
_symmetry.space_group_name_H-M   'P 1'
#
loop_
_entity.id
_entity.type
_entity.pdbx_description
1 polymer ?
#
loop_
_entity_poly.entity_id
_entity_poly.type
_entity_poly.pdbx_seq_one_letter_code
_entity_poly.pdbx_strand_id
1 'polypeptide(L)'
;MSEEYLKGFNTIRSRFTDLLRGEWSYLGILDFDHTYIANKYILVPENILLAIADLVKKENNNILLILNYNRSGEFNLIDKTHLDGLHKIVTRQGYHLFELSVNELNVAEKIRTNATNIIELKDLMAKVFTRLSERTNYISPKKLKISDLQTLSKFLIDVMGAPSIIDDLKKRAQNVVAQKGGTVKFAASLVSIPRLIEFSLMGISGFIKVWRLHKKDPEYREYLRNLDERAVELYNEEKLSKILSNEYAAFKEGVNVVVTDCFDKEYGFVIPLLILDFLKQFQNAYIILADVPDARYYTSFVEWLPETIEAYEARLVSYLPTKYIPVNESFNEYIKLLMNDKTAIFNLKADFFHFLHSGESIIVYSWLYDKFGQMEEERREGEYLFIIRDTHRESAWELMNVEKGSIERLKGFFARRE
;
A
#
# COMPACT_ATOMS: atom_id res chain seq x y z
N MET A 1 -25.26 -2.37 -14.05
CA MET A 1 -24.05 -1.95 -13.32
C MET A 1 -24.19 -1.88 -11.80
N SER A 2 -24.99 -0.99 -11.19
CA SER A 2 -25.04 -0.91 -9.71
C SER A 2 -25.54 -2.20 -9.01
N GLU A 3 -26.40 -2.97 -9.67
CA GLU A 3 -26.84 -4.29 -9.19
C GLU A 3 -25.77 -5.38 -9.33
N GLU A 4 -24.94 -5.30 -10.37
CA GLU A 4 -23.83 -6.24 -10.60
C GLU A 4 -22.72 -6.04 -9.57
N TYR A 5 -22.42 -4.80 -9.20
CA TYR A 5 -21.54 -4.45 -8.08
C TYR A 5 -22.02 -5.04 -6.75
N LEU A 6 -23.30 -4.82 -6.45
CA LEU A 6 -23.91 -5.34 -5.23
C LEU A 6 -23.92 -6.89 -5.21
N LYS A 7 -24.11 -7.52 -6.36
CA LYS A 7 -24.02 -8.97 -6.51
C LYS A 7 -22.59 -9.48 -6.27
N GLY A 8 -21.57 -8.76 -6.72
CA GLY A 8 -20.17 -9.05 -6.40
C GLY A 8 -19.90 -9.04 -4.89
N PHE A 9 -20.31 -7.97 -4.20
CA PHE A 9 -20.23 -7.87 -2.73
C PHE A 9 -20.93 -9.05 -2.03
N ASN A 10 -22.18 -9.35 -2.40
CA ASN A 10 -22.94 -10.44 -1.76
C ASN A 10 -22.32 -11.82 -2.03
N THR A 11 -21.75 -12.01 -3.22
CA THR A 11 -21.09 -13.27 -3.60
C THR A 11 -19.86 -13.51 -2.73
N ILE A 12 -18.97 -12.51 -2.60
CA ILE A 12 -17.81 -12.63 -1.70
C ILE A 12 -18.23 -12.83 -0.26
N ARG A 13 -19.21 -12.04 0.21
CA ARG A 13 -19.72 -12.17 1.58
C ARG A 13 -20.15 -13.61 1.87
N SER A 14 -20.88 -14.24 0.96
CA SER A 14 -21.28 -15.64 1.11
C SER A 14 -20.10 -16.62 1.10
N ARG A 15 -19.05 -16.33 0.34
CA ARG A 15 -17.88 -17.22 0.17
C ARG A 15 -16.90 -17.15 1.33
N PHE A 16 -16.60 -15.93 1.76
CA PHE A 16 -15.56 -15.68 2.75
C PHE A 16 -16.04 -15.88 4.18
N THR A 17 -17.33 -16.19 4.38
CA THR A 17 -17.90 -16.49 5.71
C THR A 17 -17.10 -17.55 6.45
N ASP A 18 -16.70 -18.64 5.78
CA ASP A 18 -15.93 -19.71 6.45
C ASP A 18 -14.45 -19.35 6.62
N LEU A 19 -13.88 -18.61 5.67
CA LEU A 19 -12.48 -18.15 5.73
C LEU A 19 -12.24 -17.33 6.99
N LEU A 20 -13.15 -16.40 7.30
CA LEU A 20 -13.00 -15.45 8.41
C LEU A 20 -13.37 -16.02 9.79
N ARG A 21 -13.66 -17.32 9.89
CA ARG A 21 -13.90 -17.99 11.18
C ARG A 21 -12.59 -18.20 11.95
N GLY A 22 -12.74 -18.31 13.27
CA GLY A 22 -11.62 -18.51 14.20
C GLY A 22 -10.91 -17.20 14.55
N GLU A 23 -9.81 -17.34 15.29
CA GLU A 23 -8.92 -16.24 15.62
C GLU A 23 -7.84 -16.10 14.55
N TRP A 24 -7.53 -14.87 14.19
CA TRP A 24 -6.49 -14.48 13.24
C TRP A 24 -6.14 -13.01 13.46
N SER A 25 -4.92 -12.65 13.05
CA SER A 25 -4.39 -11.29 13.11
C SER A 25 -4.18 -10.71 11.72
N TYR A 26 -3.80 -11.54 10.74
CA TYR A 26 -3.48 -11.11 9.38
C TYR A 26 -4.27 -11.86 8.31
N LEU A 27 -4.81 -11.11 7.35
CA LEU A 27 -5.45 -11.64 6.14
C LEU A 27 -4.87 -10.97 4.90
N GLY A 28 -4.17 -11.74 4.08
CA GLY A 28 -3.69 -11.32 2.77
C GLY A 28 -4.69 -11.58 1.66
N ILE A 29 -4.87 -10.62 0.76
CA ILE A 29 -5.56 -10.84 -0.52
C ILE A 29 -4.56 -10.52 -1.62
N LEU A 30 -4.05 -11.55 -2.29
CA LEU A 30 -3.00 -11.43 -3.28
C LEU A 30 -3.59 -11.51 -4.68
N ASP A 31 -3.28 -10.50 -5.49
CA ASP A 31 -3.67 -10.43 -6.89
C ASP A 31 -2.49 -9.94 -7.74
N PHE A 32 -2.54 -10.12 -9.06
CA PHE A 32 -1.53 -9.57 -9.95
C PHE A 32 -1.72 -8.06 -10.14
N ASP A 33 -2.86 -7.58 -10.64
CA ASP A 33 -3.02 -6.19 -11.14
C ASP A 33 -4.41 -5.59 -10.86
N HIS A 34 -5.17 -6.14 -9.92
CA HIS A 34 -6.61 -5.90 -9.72
C HIS A 34 -7.48 -6.61 -10.76
N THR A 35 -7.43 -7.93 -10.72
CA THR A 35 -8.29 -8.81 -11.50
C THR A 35 -9.75 -8.46 -11.22
N TYR A 36 -10.47 -8.16 -12.29
CA TYR A 36 -11.91 -8.04 -12.24
C TYR A 36 -12.55 -9.23 -12.93
N ILE A 37 -13.70 -9.60 -12.38
CA ILE A 37 -14.59 -10.59 -12.96
C ILE A 37 -15.72 -9.81 -13.60
N ALA A 38 -15.85 -9.86 -14.92
CA ALA A 38 -17.01 -9.32 -15.64
C ALA A 38 -17.59 -10.43 -16.50
N ASN A 39 -18.80 -10.88 -16.16
CA ASN A 39 -19.63 -11.77 -16.98
C ASN A 39 -21.05 -11.89 -16.38
N LYS A 40 -21.17 -12.01 -15.04
CA LYS A 40 -22.46 -12.13 -14.31
C LYS A 40 -22.64 -11.18 -13.12
N TYR A 41 -21.54 -10.63 -12.64
CA TYR A 41 -21.40 -9.61 -11.59
C TYR A 41 -20.02 -8.98 -11.78
N ILE A 42 -19.79 -7.83 -11.15
CA ILE A 42 -18.49 -7.17 -11.15
C ILE A 42 -17.83 -7.50 -9.82
N LEU A 43 -16.64 -8.12 -9.85
CA LEU A 43 -15.81 -8.30 -8.67
C LEU A 43 -14.62 -7.36 -8.75
N VAL A 44 -14.54 -6.41 -7.82
CA VAL A 44 -13.40 -5.50 -7.68
C VAL A 44 -12.88 -5.50 -6.24
N PRO A 45 -11.65 -5.00 -5.99
CA PRO A 45 -11.08 -4.94 -4.64
C PRO A 45 -12.04 -4.34 -3.60
N GLU A 46 -12.75 -3.27 -3.98
CA GLU A 46 -13.69 -2.57 -3.12
C GLU A 46 -14.83 -3.50 -2.66
N ASN A 47 -15.37 -4.35 -3.55
CA ASN A 47 -16.41 -5.31 -3.17
C ASN A 47 -15.90 -6.36 -2.18
N ILE A 48 -14.69 -6.87 -2.42
CA ILE A 48 -14.08 -7.90 -1.57
C ILE A 48 -13.86 -7.34 -0.17
N LEU A 49 -13.28 -6.15 -0.08
CA LEU A 49 -12.91 -5.52 1.18
C LEU A 49 -14.13 -5.05 1.97
N LEU A 50 -15.17 -4.52 1.30
CA LEU A 50 -16.44 -4.22 1.94
C LEU A 50 -17.11 -5.50 2.47
N ALA A 51 -17.07 -6.59 1.70
CA ALA A 51 -17.64 -7.86 2.15
C ALA A 51 -16.89 -8.42 3.37
N ILE A 52 -15.56 -8.28 3.42
CA ILE A 52 -14.77 -8.64 4.60
C ILE A 52 -15.13 -7.74 5.77
N ALA A 53 -15.20 -6.41 5.56
CA ALA A 53 -15.63 -5.46 6.58
C ALA A 53 -17.00 -5.86 7.17
N ASP A 54 -17.96 -6.23 6.31
CA ASP A 54 -19.29 -6.69 6.74
C ASP A 54 -19.24 -7.99 7.57
N LEU A 55 -18.40 -8.93 7.17
CA LEU A 55 -18.27 -10.22 7.85
C LEU A 55 -17.55 -10.12 9.20
N VAL A 56 -16.58 -9.21 9.33
CA VAL A 56 -15.84 -9.00 10.57
C VAL A 56 -16.51 -7.98 11.50
N LYS A 57 -17.51 -7.23 11.02
CA LYS A 57 -18.37 -6.35 11.81
C LYS A 57 -19.22 -7.19 12.76
N LYS A 58 -18.65 -7.55 13.92
CA LYS A 58 -19.39 -7.98 15.11
C LYS A 58 -19.87 -6.75 15.88
N GLU A 59 -20.82 -6.91 16.79
CA GLU A 59 -21.52 -5.80 17.48
C GLU A 59 -20.61 -4.73 18.13
N ASN A 60 -19.32 -5.00 18.37
CA ASN A 60 -18.37 -4.07 18.98
C ASN A 60 -17.07 -3.84 18.19
N ASN A 61 -16.97 -4.31 16.94
CA ASN A 61 -15.73 -4.15 16.16
C ASN A 61 -15.73 -2.83 15.39
N ASN A 62 -14.70 -2.01 15.63
CA ASN A 62 -14.44 -0.82 14.84
C ASN A 62 -13.52 -1.18 13.66
N ILE A 63 -13.86 -0.71 12.47
CA ILE A 63 -13.16 -1.03 11.23
C ILE A 63 -12.81 0.27 10.50
N LEU A 64 -11.55 0.40 10.09
CA LEU A 64 -11.09 1.39 9.14
C LEU A 64 -10.79 0.70 7.81
N LEU A 65 -11.61 0.97 6.79
CA LEU A 65 -11.40 0.53 5.42
C LEU A 65 -10.87 1.71 4.60
N ILE A 66 -9.66 1.59 4.06
CA ILE A 66 -9.03 2.62 3.21
C ILE A 66 -9.03 2.15 1.76
N LEU A 67 -9.72 2.87 0.89
CA LEU A 67 -9.88 2.58 -0.54
C LEU A 67 -9.05 3.54 -1.40
N ASN A 68 -8.34 3.00 -2.39
CA ASN A 68 -7.55 3.77 -3.34
C ASN A 68 -8.43 4.29 -4.49
N TYR A 69 -8.70 5.60 -4.49
CA TYR A 69 -9.50 6.25 -5.53
C TYR A 69 -8.83 6.18 -6.91
N ASN A 70 -7.50 6.31 -6.93
CA ASN A 70 -6.67 6.38 -8.14
C ASN A 70 -6.20 5.00 -8.62
N ARG A 71 -6.79 3.91 -8.11
CA ARG A 71 -6.43 2.55 -8.50
C ARG A 71 -6.48 2.39 -10.03
N SER A 72 -5.45 1.80 -10.61
CA SER A 72 -5.45 1.48 -12.04
C SER A 72 -6.46 0.39 -12.39
N GLY A 73 -7.00 0.45 -13.61
CA GLY A 73 -7.88 -0.59 -14.17
C GLY A 73 -9.21 -0.04 -14.68
N GLU A 74 -9.98 -0.90 -15.35
CA GLU A 74 -11.26 -0.55 -15.98
C GLU A 74 -12.31 -0.12 -14.95
N PHE A 75 -12.34 -0.79 -13.81
CA PHE A 75 -13.38 -0.60 -12.79
C PHE A 75 -12.93 0.28 -11.60
N ASN A 76 -12.18 1.34 -11.86
CA ASN A 76 -11.69 2.24 -10.82
C ASN A 76 -12.80 3.19 -10.29
N LEU A 77 -12.54 3.84 -9.16
CA LEU A 77 -13.50 4.74 -8.49
C LEU A 77 -13.56 6.15 -9.10
N ILE A 78 -12.71 6.48 -10.08
CA ILE A 78 -12.80 7.73 -10.84
C ILE A 78 -14.06 7.71 -11.72
N ASP A 79 -14.46 6.53 -12.20
CA ASP A 79 -15.73 6.37 -12.89
C ASP A 79 -16.90 6.51 -11.90
N LYS A 80 -17.77 7.46 -12.20
CA LYS A 80 -18.94 7.79 -11.37
C LYS A 80 -19.86 6.59 -11.15
N THR A 81 -20.02 5.71 -12.13
CA THR A 81 -20.89 4.54 -12.03
C THR A 81 -20.41 3.55 -10.98
N HIS A 82 -19.10 3.40 -10.84
CA HIS A 82 -18.47 2.52 -9.85
C HIS A 82 -18.51 3.14 -8.47
N LEU A 83 -18.28 4.46 -8.40
CA LEU A 83 -18.45 5.23 -7.18
C LEU A 83 -19.89 5.16 -6.65
N ASP A 84 -20.89 5.30 -7.52
CA ASP A 84 -22.31 5.14 -7.18
C ASP A 84 -22.60 3.72 -6.65
N GLY A 85 -21.92 2.70 -7.19
CA GLY A 85 -21.96 1.33 -6.69
C GLY A 85 -21.43 1.19 -5.25
N LEU A 86 -20.29 1.81 -4.96
CA LEU A 86 -19.73 1.91 -3.61
C LEU A 86 -20.71 2.61 -2.65
N HIS A 87 -21.23 3.77 -3.04
CA HIS A 87 -22.22 4.52 -2.26
C HIS A 87 -23.43 3.66 -1.89
N LYS A 88 -24.00 2.95 -2.86
CA LYS A 88 -25.16 2.09 -2.64
C LYS A 88 -24.89 1.01 -1.60
N ILE A 89 -23.70 0.40 -1.62
CA ILE A 89 -23.31 -0.61 -0.61
C ILE A 89 -23.17 0.06 0.76
N VAL A 90 -22.38 1.14 0.85
CA VAL A 90 -22.12 1.85 2.11
C VAL A 90 -23.42 2.31 2.77
N THR A 91 -24.30 2.98 2.03
CA THR A 91 -25.59 3.46 2.54
C THR A 91 -26.48 2.29 2.98
N ARG A 92 -26.54 1.20 2.20
CA ARG A 92 -27.38 0.04 2.55
C ARG A 92 -26.92 -0.67 3.82
N GLN A 93 -25.63 -0.72 4.07
CA GLN A 93 -25.07 -1.36 5.28
C GLN A 93 -24.95 -0.41 6.48
N GLY A 94 -25.29 0.87 6.30
CA GLY A 94 -25.16 1.90 7.33
C GLY A 94 -23.72 2.15 7.74
N TYR A 95 -22.77 2.09 6.80
CA TYR A 95 -21.37 2.44 7.07
C TYR A 95 -21.16 3.95 6.99
N HIS A 96 -20.07 4.43 7.60
CA HIS A 96 -19.67 5.83 7.55
C HIS A 96 -18.69 6.02 6.39
N LEU A 97 -19.07 6.82 5.40
CA LEU A 97 -18.22 7.14 4.26
C LEU A 97 -17.53 8.49 4.49
N PHE A 98 -16.23 8.54 4.26
CA PHE A 98 -15.41 9.73 4.35
C PHE A 98 -14.51 9.88 3.12
N GLU A 99 -14.16 11.13 2.83
CA GLU A 99 -13.18 11.52 1.82
C GLU A 99 -11.93 12.04 2.52
N LEU A 100 -10.77 11.45 2.23
CA LEU A 100 -9.47 12.00 2.60
C LEU A 100 -8.71 12.29 1.32
N SER A 101 -8.65 13.54 0.88
CA SER A 101 -8.05 13.83 -0.42
C SER A 101 -7.48 15.23 -0.57
N VAL A 102 -6.45 15.32 -1.41
CA VAL A 102 -5.86 16.59 -1.83
C VAL A 102 -6.72 17.22 -2.93
N ASN A 103 -7.24 16.39 -3.83
CA ASN A 103 -8.17 16.81 -4.86
C ASN A 103 -9.61 16.72 -4.32
N GLU A 104 -10.51 17.57 -4.80
CA GLU A 104 -11.93 17.49 -4.42
C GLU A 104 -12.58 16.33 -5.19
N LEU A 105 -12.71 15.18 -4.53
CA LEU A 105 -13.28 13.98 -5.13
C LEU A 105 -14.81 14.02 -5.09
N ASN A 106 -15.38 14.81 -4.17
CA ASN A 106 -16.81 14.96 -3.95
C ASN A 106 -17.51 13.62 -3.67
N VAL A 107 -16.82 12.76 -2.92
CA VAL A 107 -17.28 11.43 -2.53
C VAL A 107 -18.11 11.53 -1.26
N ALA A 108 -17.64 12.22 -0.21
CA ALA A 108 -18.34 12.23 1.07
C ALA A 108 -17.92 13.38 1.99
N GLU A 109 -18.28 13.29 3.27
CA GLU A 109 -17.78 14.17 4.32
C GLU A 109 -16.25 14.08 4.38
N LYS A 110 -15.57 15.23 4.39
CA LYS A 110 -14.11 15.26 4.46
C LYS A 110 -13.63 14.87 5.86
N ILE A 111 -12.62 14.02 5.89
CA ILE A 111 -11.84 13.71 7.08
C ILE A 111 -10.39 14.15 6.87
N ARG A 112 -9.74 14.59 7.94
CA ARG A 112 -8.34 15.03 7.95
C ARG A 112 -7.61 14.33 9.08
N THR A 113 -6.32 14.13 8.90
CA THR A 113 -5.48 13.47 9.91
C THR A 113 -4.71 14.47 10.73
N ASN A 114 -4.40 14.12 11.97
CA ASN A 114 -3.68 15.01 12.86
C ASN A 114 -2.21 15.15 12.43
N ALA A 115 -1.81 16.35 11.99
CA ALA A 115 -0.44 16.65 11.56
C ALA A 115 0.59 16.41 12.67
N THR A 116 0.19 16.55 13.94
CA THR A 116 1.10 16.36 15.09
C THR A 116 1.53 14.90 15.28
N ASN A 117 0.79 13.93 14.71
CA ASN A 117 1.18 12.52 14.71
C ASN A 117 2.50 12.27 13.95
N ILE A 118 2.94 13.20 13.10
CA ILE A 118 4.27 13.11 12.46
C ILE A 118 5.40 13.06 13.51
N ILE A 119 5.20 13.66 14.68
CA ILE A 119 6.16 13.61 15.79
C ILE A 119 6.23 12.21 16.41
N GLU A 120 5.09 11.56 16.56
CA GLU A 120 5.00 10.20 17.09
C GLU A 120 5.59 9.19 16.08
N LEU A 121 5.30 9.40 14.80
CA LEU A 121 5.82 8.60 13.69
C LEU A 121 7.14 9.12 13.14
N LYS A 122 7.91 9.92 13.89
CA LYS A 122 9.11 10.62 13.36
C LYS A 122 10.13 9.68 12.72
N ASP A 123 10.29 8.46 13.21
CA ASP A 123 11.26 7.51 12.67
C ASP A 123 10.80 6.97 11.32
N LEU A 124 9.50 6.64 11.20
CA LEU A 124 8.87 6.29 9.92
C LEU A 124 8.92 7.48 8.95
N MET A 125 8.47 8.65 9.38
CA MET A 125 8.36 9.85 8.55
C MET A 125 9.72 10.32 8.05
N ALA A 126 10.77 10.22 8.87
CA ALA A 126 12.13 10.53 8.45
C ALA A 126 12.62 9.58 7.34
N LYS A 127 12.35 8.27 7.45
CA LYS A 127 12.67 7.29 6.39
C LYS A 127 11.89 7.58 5.10
N VAL A 128 10.58 7.81 5.21
CA VAL A 128 9.70 8.15 4.08
C VAL A 128 10.18 9.42 3.38
N PHE A 129 10.33 10.53 4.12
CA PHE A 129 10.74 11.80 3.53
C PHE A 129 12.16 11.74 2.95
N THR A 130 13.04 10.92 3.52
CA THR A 130 14.36 10.65 2.93
C THR A 130 14.24 9.99 1.56
N ARG A 131 13.33 9.01 1.41
CA ARG A 131 13.11 8.32 0.12
C ARG A 131 12.47 9.21 -0.94
N LEU A 132 11.62 10.13 -0.52
CA LEU A 132 10.96 11.09 -1.41
C LEU A 132 11.87 12.27 -1.79
N SER A 133 12.85 12.60 -0.94
CA SER A 133 13.70 13.78 -1.13
C SER A 133 14.61 13.67 -2.35
N GLU A 134 14.54 14.68 -3.20
CA GLU A 134 15.54 14.87 -4.25
C GLU A 134 16.86 15.45 -3.70
N ARG A 135 16.76 16.16 -2.56
CA ARG A 135 17.85 16.93 -1.95
C ARG A 135 18.80 16.15 -1.05
N THR A 136 18.28 15.22 -0.24
CA THR A 136 19.08 14.51 0.77
C THR A 136 18.85 13.01 0.77
N ASN A 137 19.91 12.25 1.04
CA ASN A 137 19.85 10.79 1.23
C ASN A 137 19.65 10.41 2.70
N TYR A 138 19.50 11.38 3.59
CA TYR A 138 19.23 11.15 5.01
C TYR A 138 18.54 12.33 5.69
N ILE A 139 17.50 12.05 6.45
CA ILE A 139 16.83 12.96 7.37
C ILE A 139 16.90 12.34 8.75
N SER A 140 17.45 13.07 9.71
CA SER A 140 17.44 12.64 11.11
C SER A 140 16.04 12.83 11.70
N PRO A 141 15.46 11.83 12.39
CA PRO A 141 14.17 11.97 13.08
C PRO A 141 14.11 13.18 14.02
N LYS A 142 15.23 13.54 14.67
CA LYS A 142 15.34 14.75 15.52
C LYS A 142 15.10 16.09 14.81
N LYS A 143 15.14 16.11 13.46
CA LYS A 143 14.86 17.32 12.65
C LYS A 143 13.36 17.52 12.41
N LEU A 144 12.54 16.50 12.62
CA LEU A 144 11.08 16.61 12.55
C LEU A 144 10.57 17.28 13.83
N LYS A 145 10.67 18.61 13.86
CA LYS A 145 10.13 19.48 14.91
C LYS A 145 8.95 20.26 14.35
N ILE A 146 7.90 19.53 14.01
CA ILE A 146 6.66 20.05 13.45
C ILE A 146 5.71 20.36 14.59
N SER A 147 5.36 21.64 14.75
CA SER A 147 4.38 22.09 15.75
C SER A 147 3.00 22.32 15.14
N ASP A 148 2.94 22.58 13.84
CA ASP A 148 1.75 22.99 13.11
C ASP A 148 1.91 22.70 11.61
N LEU A 149 0.83 22.92 10.87
CA LEU A 149 0.78 22.73 9.42
C LEU A 149 1.77 23.63 8.66
N GLN A 150 2.01 24.85 9.14
CA GLN A 150 2.92 25.80 8.51
C GLN A 150 4.38 25.31 8.60
N THR A 151 4.81 24.86 9.78
CA THR A 151 6.13 24.26 9.96
C THR A 151 6.30 22.99 9.16
N LEU A 152 5.25 22.17 9.04
CA LEU A 152 5.26 20.99 8.16
C LEU A 152 5.42 21.37 6.69
N SER A 153 4.58 22.28 6.19
CA SER A 153 4.62 22.79 4.82
C SER A 153 6.01 23.26 4.45
N LYS A 154 6.60 24.15 5.27
CA LYS A 154 7.96 24.64 5.08
C LYS A 154 8.99 23.51 5.08
N PHE A 155 8.88 22.56 6.01
CA PHE A 155 9.79 21.43 6.08
C PHE A 155 9.72 20.54 4.83
N LEU A 156 8.51 20.21 4.37
CA LEU A 156 8.32 19.38 3.17
C LEU A 156 8.82 20.10 1.92
N ILE A 157 8.52 21.38 1.75
CA ILE A 157 9.05 22.18 0.64
C ILE A 157 10.59 22.19 0.65
N ASP A 158 11.21 22.43 1.81
CA ASP A 158 12.66 22.49 1.95
C ASP A 158 13.36 21.15 1.62
N VAL A 159 12.70 20.03 1.94
CA VAL A 159 13.22 18.67 1.79
C VAL A 159 12.94 18.09 0.39
N MET A 160 11.77 18.38 -0.17
CA MET A 160 11.34 17.87 -1.48
C MET A 160 11.75 18.78 -2.64
N GLY A 161 12.14 20.02 -2.35
CA GLY A 161 12.69 20.96 -3.33
C GLY A 161 14.03 20.54 -3.91
N ALA A 162 14.56 21.40 -4.77
CA ALA A 162 15.74 21.13 -5.55
C ALA A 162 16.99 20.88 -4.69
N PRO A 163 17.83 19.90 -5.05
CA PRO A 163 19.16 19.78 -4.49
C PRO A 163 20.02 21.00 -4.86
N SER A 164 21.04 21.29 -4.04
CA SER A 164 22.13 22.13 -4.54
C SER A 164 22.87 21.39 -5.67
N ILE A 165 23.46 22.12 -6.63
CA ILE A 165 24.23 21.49 -7.73
C ILE A 165 25.31 20.53 -7.18
N ILE A 166 25.90 20.87 -6.02
CA ILE A 166 26.92 20.03 -5.37
C ILE A 166 26.29 18.75 -4.81
N ASP A 167 25.13 18.85 -4.16
CA ASP A 167 24.43 17.71 -3.58
C ASP A 167 23.89 16.77 -4.66
N ASP A 168 23.37 17.31 -5.77
CA ASP A 168 22.92 16.51 -6.93
C ASP A 168 24.08 15.72 -7.54
N LEU A 169 25.21 16.39 -7.82
CA LEU A 169 26.39 15.72 -8.37
C LEU A 169 26.92 14.63 -7.41
N LYS A 170 26.90 14.90 -6.10
CA LYS A 170 27.27 13.91 -5.07
C LYS A 170 26.31 12.72 -5.08
N LYS A 171 24.99 12.95 -5.17
CA LYS A 171 23.96 11.90 -5.21
C LYS A 171 24.12 11.03 -6.46
N ARG A 172 24.32 11.64 -7.63
CA ARG A 172 24.61 10.93 -8.89
C ARG A 172 25.87 10.08 -8.79
N ALA A 173 26.95 10.62 -8.23
CA ALA A 173 28.19 9.86 -8.02
C ALA A 173 27.97 8.65 -7.08
N GLN A 174 27.25 8.84 -5.97
CA GLN A 174 26.91 7.76 -5.04
C GLN A 174 26.07 6.66 -5.71
N ASN A 175 25.08 7.04 -6.53
CA ASN A 175 24.22 6.09 -7.24
C ASN A 175 25.00 5.28 -8.28
N VAL A 176 25.93 5.89 -9.02
CA VAL A 176 26.81 5.18 -9.96
C VAL A 176 27.71 4.18 -9.23
N VAL A 177 28.20 4.52 -8.04
CA VAL A 177 28.99 3.62 -7.21
C VAL A 177 28.15 2.44 -6.70
N ALA A 178 26.90 2.69 -6.30
CA ALA A 178 25.98 1.65 -5.85
C ALA A 178 25.58 0.68 -6.98
N GLN A 179 25.35 1.19 -8.20
CA GLN A 179 24.95 0.38 -9.36
C GLN A 179 26.07 -0.48 -9.94
N LYS A 180 27.35 -0.14 -9.72
CA LYS A 180 28.50 -0.85 -10.32
C LYS A 180 29.02 -2.06 -9.54
N GLY A 181 28.36 -2.48 -8.46
CA GLY A 181 28.53 -3.78 -7.79
C GLY A 181 29.96 -4.36 -7.70
N GLY A 182 30.60 -4.23 -6.52
CA GLY A 182 31.54 -5.27 -6.06
C GLY A 182 33.06 -5.01 -6.13
N THR A 183 33.56 -3.97 -6.80
CA THR A 183 35.01 -3.60 -6.75
C THR A 183 35.34 -2.54 -5.69
N VAL A 184 34.37 -2.15 -4.87
CA VAL A 184 34.41 -0.93 -4.02
C VAL A 184 34.67 -1.25 -2.53
N LYS A 185 34.96 -2.50 -2.16
CA LYS A 185 35.37 -2.83 -0.77
C LYS A 185 36.67 -2.14 -0.34
N PHE A 186 37.45 -1.57 -1.27
CA PHE A 186 38.60 -0.70 -0.96
C PHE A 186 38.23 0.79 -0.76
N ALA A 187 37.06 1.24 -1.24
CA ALA A 187 36.66 2.65 -1.13
C ALA A 187 35.92 2.97 0.18
N ALA A 188 35.40 1.95 0.87
CA ALA A 188 34.72 2.10 2.16
C ALA A 188 35.67 2.50 3.31
N SER A 189 37.00 2.34 3.14
CA SER A 189 38.02 2.76 4.12
C SER A 189 38.55 4.19 3.90
N LEU A 190 38.09 4.91 2.88
CA LEU A 190 38.55 6.27 2.57
C LEU A 190 37.51 7.31 2.96
N VAL A 191 37.63 7.76 4.21
CA VAL A 191 36.85 8.83 4.83
C VAL A 191 37.07 10.15 4.08
N SER A 192 36.22 10.44 3.09
CA SER A 192 35.60 11.75 2.79
C SER A 192 35.14 11.81 1.32
N ILE A 193 33.93 12.35 1.12
CA ILE A 193 33.25 12.54 -0.17
C ILE A 193 34.13 13.19 -1.29
N PRO A 194 35.09 14.09 -1.00
CA PRO A 194 36.01 14.60 -2.02
C PRO A 194 36.89 13.53 -2.70
N ARG A 195 37.28 12.47 -1.98
CA ARG A 195 38.12 11.39 -2.53
C ARG A 195 37.34 10.39 -3.40
N LEU A 196 36.04 10.26 -3.18
CA LEU A 196 35.13 9.50 -4.07
C LEU A 196 34.92 10.19 -5.42
N ILE A 197 35.02 11.53 -5.43
CA ILE A 197 34.98 12.37 -6.64
C ILE A 197 36.33 12.31 -7.38
N GLU A 198 37.45 12.19 -6.67
CA GLU A 198 38.77 11.89 -7.24
C GLU A 198 38.76 10.63 -8.12
N PHE A 199 38.01 9.59 -7.71
CA PHE A 199 38.03 8.29 -8.37
C PHE A 199 37.08 8.16 -9.57
N SER A 200 36.02 8.97 -9.64
CA SER A 200 34.96 8.79 -10.65
C SER A 200 34.92 9.82 -11.78
N LEU A 201 35.51 11.02 -11.62
CA LEU A 201 35.35 12.13 -12.58
C LEU A 201 36.64 12.95 -12.90
N MET A 202 37.84 12.38 -12.78
CA MET A 202 39.14 13.02 -13.14
C MET A 202 39.69 14.07 -12.14
N GLY A 203 39.31 14.05 -10.86
CA GLY A 203 39.86 14.93 -9.82
C GLY A 203 39.06 16.22 -9.56
N ILE A 204 39.45 16.99 -8.52
CA ILE A 204 38.77 18.23 -8.06
C ILE A 204 38.56 19.24 -9.21
N SER A 205 39.50 19.31 -10.15
CA SER A 205 39.43 20.18 -11.34
C SER A 205 38.33 19.76 -12.32
N GLY A 206 38.12 18.45 -12.52
CA GLY A 206 37.03 17.89 -13.33
C GLY A 206 35.66 18.17 -12.71
N PHE A 207 35.53 17.99 -11.39
CA PHE A 207 34.30 18.35 -10.66
C PHE A 207 33.98 19.84 -10.79
N ILE A 208 34.97 20.73 -10.58
CA ILE A 208 34.77 22.18 -10.74
C ILE A 208 34.36 22.54 -12.18
N LYS A 209 34.92 21.84 -13.18
CA LYS A 209 34.57 22.06 -14.60
C LYS A 209 33.13 21.62 -14.87
N VAL A 210 32.72 20.43 -14.45
CA VAL A 210 31.35 19.92 -14.60
C VAL A 210 30.35 20.79 -13.83
N TRP A 211 30.70 21.20 -12.61
CA TRP A 211 29.90 22.13 -11.80
C TRP A 211 29.74 23.49 -12.49
N ARG A 212 30.81 24.08 -13.05
CA ARG A 212 30.71 25.34 -13.82
C ARG A 212 29.88 25.17 -15.09
N LEU A 213 29.96 24.01 -15.75
CA LEU A 213 29.16 23.70 -16.93
C LEU A 213 27.67 23.60 -16.58
N HIS A 214 27.30 22.80 -15.58
CA HIS A 214 25.91 22.68 -15.10
C HIS A 214 25.39 24.01 -14.53
N LYS A 215 26.25 24.79 -13.85
CA LYS A 215 25.87 26.11 -13.39
C LYS A 215 25.59 27.07 -14.55
N LYS A 216 26.20 26.92 -15.72
CA LYS A 216 25.94 27.79 -16.88
C LYS A 216 24.87 27.24 -17.82
N ASP A 217 24.50 25.97 -17.66
CA ASP A 217 23.49 25.29 -18.45
C ASP A 217 22.08 25.81 -18.11
N PRO A 218 21.39 26.47 -19.06
CA PRO A 218 20.03 26.97 -18.85
C PRO A 218 19.03 25.84 -18.59
N GLU A 219 19.14 24.70 -19.27
CA GLU A 219 18.19 23.58 -19.15
C GLU A 219 18.26 22.97 -17.75
N TYR A 220 19.48 22.82 -17.21
CA TYR A 220 19.66 22.30 -15.86
C TYR A 220 19.15 23.26 -14.78
N ARG A 221 19.33 24.58 -14.95
CA ARG A 221 18.76 25.57 -14.03
C ARG A 221 17.24 25.57 -14.07
N GLU A 222 16.66 25.45 -15.26
CA GLU A 222 15.22 25.35 -15.43
C GLU A 222 14.67 24.07 -14.79
N TYR A 223 15.37 22.95 -14.94
CA TYR A 223 15.04 21.71 -14.24
C TYR A 223 15.01 21.89 -12.70
N LEU A 224 16.03 22.48 -12.09
CA LEU A 224 16.04 22.72 -10.65
C LEU A 224 14.91 23.66 -10.22
N ARG A 225 14.66 24.72 -10.98
CA ARG A 225 13.55 25.63 -10.72
C ARG A 225 12.19 24.92 -10.75
N ASN A 226 11.98 24.04 -11.73
CA ASN A 226 10.75 23.26 -11.85
C ASN A 226 10.56 22.30 -10.66
N LEU A 227 11.64 21.78 -10.07
CA LEU A 227 11.56 20.97 -8.85
C LEU A 227 11.10 21.80 -7.64
N ASP A 228 11.67 23.00 -7.45
CA ASP A 228 11.26 23.90 -6.37
C ASP A 228 9.80 24.36 -6.55
N GLU A 229 9.42 24.77 -7.76
CA GLU A 229 8.05 25.17 -8.09
C GLU A 229 7.07 24.01 -7.82
N ARG A 230 7.39 22.78 -8.23
CA ARG A 230 6.58 21.59 -7.93
C ARG A 230 6.49 21.29 -6.43
N ALA A 231 7.57 21.43 -5.67
CA ALA A 231 7.54 21.19 -4.23
C ALA A 231 6.61 22.18 -3.52
N VAL A 232 6.68 23.47 -3.87
CA VAL A 232 5.75 24.51 -3.37
C VAL A 232 4.32 24.20 -3.79
N GLU A 233 4.11 23.82 -5.05
CA GLU A 233 2.78 23.50 -5.57
C GLU A 233 2.15 22.31 -4.82
N LEU A 234 2.92 21.28 -4.49
CA LEU A 234 2.41 20.07 -3.83
C LEU A 234 2.24 20.25 -2.31
N TYR A 235 3.16 20.93 -1.64
CA TYR A 235 3.26 20.91 -0.18
C TYR A 235 2.97 22.25 0.50
N ASN A 236 2.37 23.22 -0.21
CA ASN A 236 1.88 24.43 0.44
C ASN A 236 0.78 24.15 1.48
N GLU A 237 0.58 25.10 2.39
CA GLU A 237 -0.36 24.98 3.49
C GLU A 237 -1.80 24.74 3.02
N GLU A 238 -2.21 25.35 1.91
CA GLU A 238 -3.55 25.16 1.35
C GLU A 238 -3.79 23.70 0.94
N LYS A 239 -2.91 23.09 0.13
CA LYS A 239 -3.04 21.68 -0.26
C LYS A 239 -2.95 20.76 0.95
N LEU A 240 -1.98 20.97 1.85
CA LEU A 240 -1.83 20.12 3.03
C LEU A 240 -3.03 20.23 3.97
N SER A 241 -3.65 21.40 4.12
CA SER A 241 -4.82 21.61 4.99
C SER A 241 -6.06 20.82 4.57
N LYS A 242 -6.10 20.32 3.32
CA LYS A 242 -7.18 19.47 2.81
C LYS A 242 -7.13 18.06 3.38
N ILE A 243 -5.94 17.58 3.75
CA ILE A 243 -5.70 16.22 4.25
C ILE A 243 -5.18 16.18 5.70
N LEU A 244 -4.70 17.31 6.21
CA LEU A 244 -4.14 17.45 7.56
C LEU A 244 -4.86 18.54 8.36
N SER A 245 -4.98 18.30 9.66
CA SER A 245 -5.48 19.25 10.67
C SER A 245 -4.64 19.17 11.95
N ASN A 246 -4.82 20.12 12.86
CA ASN A 246 -4.26 20.00 14.22
C ASN A 246 -5.17 19.16 15.15
N GLU A 247 -6.38 18.84 14.68
CA GLU A 247 -7.37 18.03 15.37
C GLU A 247 -7.28 16.58 14.89
N TYR A 248 -7.71 15.65 15.76
CA TYR A 248 -7.85 14.23 15.42
C TYR A 248 -9.03 14.02 14.47
N ALA A 249 -8.88 13.06 13.56
CA ALA A 249 -9.92 12.61 12.66
C ALA A 249 -11.17 12.16 13.43
N ALA A 250 -12.36 12.71 13.16
CA ALA A 250 -13.58 12.35 13.90
C ALA A 250 -14.22 11.05 13.38
N PHE A 251 -13.60 9.90 13.68
CA PHE A 251 -14.16 8.60 13.32
C PHE A 251 -15.39 8.24 14.17
N LYS A 252 -16.25 7.38 13.61
CA LYS A 252 -17.50 6.95 14.23
C LYS A 252 -17.39 5.46 14.60
N GLU A 253 -18.14 5.00 15.60
CA GLU A 253 -18.18 3.59 15.95
C GLU A 253 -18.68 2.74 14.75
N GLY A 254 -18.14 1.53 14.59
CA GLY A 254 -18.47 0.62 13.49
C GLY A 254 -17.54 0.74 12.29
N VAL A 255 -18.10 0.74 11.07
CA VAL A 255 -17.32 0.67 9.81
C VAL A 255 -17.13 2.07 9.23
N ASN A 256 -15.87 2.52 9.18
CA ASN A 256 -15.43 3.77 8.59
C ASN A 256 -14.75 3.46 7.25
N VAL A 257 -15.39 3.82 6.15
CA VAL A 257 -14.86 3.68 4.78
C VAL A 257 -14.27 5.02 4.36
N VAL A 258 -12.96 5.07 4.14
CA VAL A 258 -12.24 6.26 3.70
C VAL A 258 -11.80 6.05 2.26
N VAL A 259 -12.29 6.89 1.35
CA VAL A 259 -11.82 6.94 -0.05
C VAL A 259 -10.77 8.03 -0.16
N THR A 260 -9.61 7.69 -0.75
CA THR A 260 -8.47 8.60 -0.80
C THR A 260 -7.67 8.53 -2.09
N ASP A 261 -7.15 9.66 -2.53
CA ASP A 261 -6.19 9.79 -3.63
C ASP A 261 -4.71 9.70 -3.15
N CYS A 262 -4.48 9.55 -1.85
CA CYS A 262 -3.16 9.60 -1.21
C CYS A 262 -2.40 8.27 -1.20
N PHE A 263 -2.58 7.37 -2.18
CA PHE A 263 -1.74 6.17 -2.32
C PHE A 263 -0.50 6.38 -3.19
N ASP A 264 -0.36 7.57 -3.77
CA ASP A 264 0.75 7.94 -4.63
C ASP A 264 2.07 8.19 -3.88
N LYS A 265 3.10 8.55 -4.65
CA LYS A 265 4.42 8.89 -4.12
C LYS A 265 4.33 10.10 -3.19
N GLU A 266 3.58 11.11 -3.58
CA GLU A 266 3.57 12.45 -2.99
C GLU A 266 2.90 12.48 -1.60
N TYR A 267 1.75 11.83 -1.45
CA TYR A 267 0.88 11.94 -0.27
C TYR A 267 0.67 10.63 0.49
N GLY A 268 1.27 9.53 0.03
CA GLY A 268 1.32 8.22 0.72
C GLY A 268 1.63 8.26 2.22
N PHE A 269 2.37 9.27 2.68
CA PHE A 269 2.72 9.45 4.08
C PHE A 269 1.52 9.76 4.99
N VAL A 270 0.36 10.14 4.43
CA VAL A 270 -0.84 10.42 5.22
C VAL A 270 -1.56 9.15 5.65
N ILE A 271 -1.44 8.05 4.91
CA ILE A 271 -2.05 6.76 5.24
C ILE A 271 -1.65 6.26 6.64
N PRO A 272 -0.36 6.20 7.03
CA PRO A 272 0.00 5.81 8.40
C PRO A 272 -0.50 6.80 9.48
N LEU A 273 -0.65 8.10 9.17
CA LEU A 273 -1.24 9.07 10.11
C LEU A 273 -2.72 8.78 10.34
N LEU A 274 -3.47 8.45 9.29
CA LEU A 274 -4.88 8.07 9.36
C LEU A 274 -5.08 6.80 10.19
N ILE A 275 -4.25 5.79 9.97
CA ILE A 275 -4.28 4.53 10.72
C ILE A 275 -4.02 4.81 12.21
N LEU A 276 -3.02 5.62 12.53
CA LEU A 276 -2.70 5.96 13.92
C LEU A 276 -3.83 6.74 14.60
N ASP A 277 -4.44 7.72 13.91
CA ASP A 277 -5.59 8.47 14.44
C ASP A 277 -6.75 7.55 14.82
N PHE A 278 -7.02 6.56 13.96
CA PHE A 278 -8.10 5.60 14.18
C PHE A 278 -7.80 4.66 15.35
N LEU A 279 -6.59 4.09 15.41
CA LEU A 279 -6.18 3.16 16.46
C LEU A 279 -6.08 3.82 17.84
N LYS A 280 -5.79 5.12 17.90
CA LYS A 280 -5.86 5.90 19.14
C LYS A 280 -7.28 6.05 19.69
N GLN A 281 -8.30 5.99 18.83
CA GLN A 281 -9.71 6.07 19.22
C GLN A 281 -10.31 4.70 19.52
N PHE A 282 -9.89 3.67 18.78
CA PHE A 282 -10.44 2.33 18.88
C PHE A 282 -9.33 1.29 19.03
N GLN A 283 -9.23 0.68 20.21
CA GLN A 283 -8.41 -0.50 20.43
C GLN A 283 -9.07 -1.76 19.85
N ASN A 284 -8.29 -2.82 19.62
CA ASN A 284 -8.80 -4.12 19.14
C ASN A 284 -9.57 -4.02 17.79
N ALA A 285 -9.22 -3.02 16.99
CA ALA A 285 -9.91 -2.67 15.76
C ALA A 285 -9.38 -3.42 14.52
N TYR A 286 -10.08 -3.31 13.39
CA TYR A 286 -9.63 -3.86 12.11
C TYR A 286 -9.16 -2.74 11.18
N ILE A 287 -7.98 -2.91 10.61
CA ILE A 287 -7.44 -2.08 9.55
C ILE A 287 -7.55 -2.87 8.24
N ILE A 288 -8.26 -2.32 7.26
CA ILE A 288 -8.47 -2.95 5.96
C ILE A 288 -7.91 -2.01 4.89
N LEU A 289 -6.87 -2.45 4.19
CA LEU A 289 -6.17 -1.67 3.17
C LEU A 289 -6.44 -2.23 1.77
N ALA A 290 -6.89 -1.37 0.85
CA ALA A 290 -7.06 -1.74 -0.54
C ALA A 290 -5.76 -1.80 -1.35
N ASP A 291 -4.71 -1.17 -0.84
CA ASP A 291 -3.41 -1.10 -1.48
C ASP A 291 -2.34 -0.73 -0.42
N VAL A 292 -1.09 -0.66 -0.85
CA VAL A 292 -0.01 -0.01 -0.11
C VAL A 292 0.37 1.31 -0.81
N PRO A 293 0.78 2.35 -0.08
CA PRO A 293 1.35 3.54 -0.71
C PRO A 293 2.53 3.15 -1.61
N ASP A 294 2.78 3.91 -2.70
CA ASP A 294 3.73 3.55 -3.77
C ASP A 294 4.97 2.79 -3.25
N ALA A 295 4.97 1.49 -3.53
CA ALA A 295 5.88 0.53 -2.92
C ALA A 295 7.37 0.84 -3.17
N ARG A 296 7.68 1.66 -4.18
CA ARG A 296 9.04 2.11 -4.49
C ARG A 296 9.59 3.11 -3.47
N TYR A 297 8.71 3.86 -2.80
CA TYR A 297 9.07 4.92 -1.87
C TYR A 297 8.69 4.60 -0.42
N TYR A 298 7.67 3.77 -0.23
CA TYR A 298 7.07 3.49 1.07
C TYR A 298 7.42 2.11 1.63
N THR A 299 8.63 1.60 1.38
CA THR A 299 9.08 0.33 1.98
C THR A 299 9.06 0.37 3.51
N SER A 300 9.37 1.51 4.14
CA SER A 300 9.29 1.64 5.60
C SER A 300 7.87 1.59 6.16
N PHE A 301 6.84 1.81 5.34
CA PHE A 301 5.45 1.69 5.77
C PHE A 301 5.10 0.22 6.06
N VAL A 302 5.50 -0.71 5.18
CA VAL A 302 5.23 -2.14 5.38
C VAL A 302 6.09 -2.77 6.49
N GLU A 303 7.20 -2.14 6.85
CA GLU A 303 7.98 -2.50 8.05
C GLU A 303 7.27 -2.03 9.34
N TRP A 304 6.71 -0.82 9.32
CA TRP A 304 6.07 -0.19 10.48
C TRP A 304 4.66 -0.74 10.79
N LEU A 305 3.90 -1.05 9.74
CA LEU A 305 2.49 -1.42 9.90
C LEU A 305 2.30 -2.67 10.78
N PRO A 306 3.05 -3.78 10.61
CA PRO A 306 2.91 -4.95 11.48
C PRO A 306 3.13 -4.64 12.97
N GLU A 307 4.20 -3.89 13.29
CA GLU A 307 4.53 -3.49 14.66
C GLU A 307 3.39 -2.67 15.28
N THR A 308 2.75 -1.81 14.48
CA THR A 308 1.64 -0.97 14.93
C THR A 308 0.37 -1.79 15.14
N ILE A 309 0.08 -2.74 14.24
CA ILE A 309 -1.07 -3.63 14.36
C ILE A 309 -0.96 -4.46 15.64
N GLU A 310 0.22 -4.99 15.95
CA GLU A 310 0.47 -5.73 17.19
C GLU A 310 0.33 -4.83 18.43
N ALA A 311 0.94 -3.63 18.43
CA ALA A 311 0.91 -2.71 19.56
C ALA A 311 -0.51 -2.26 19.99
N TYR A 312 -1.47 -2.25 19.05
CA TYR A 312 -2.85 -1.86 19.30
C TYR A 312 -3.82 -3.06 19.39
N GLU A 313 -3.29 -4.29 19.41
CA GLU A 313 -4.08 -5.54 19.36
C GLU A 313 -5.06 -5.55 18.17
N ALA A 314 -4.70 -4.86 17.09
CA ALA A 314 -5.53 -4.72 15.92
C ALA A 314 -5.40 -5.94 15.00
N ARG A 315 -6.26 -6.00 14.00
CA ARG A 315 -6.20 -6.99 12.92
C ARG A 315 -6.03 -6.31 11.58
N LEU A 316 -5.28 -6.93 10.68
CA LEU A 316 -4.97 -6.38 9.38
C LEU A 316 -5.54 -7.25 8.26
N VAL A 317 -6.26 -6.60 7.36
CA VAL A 317 -6.58 -7.13 6.04
C VAL A 317 -5.87 -6.26 5.02
N SER A 318 -5.07 -6.85 4.14
CA SER A 318 -4.37 -6.12 3.09
C SER A 318 -4.60 -6.75 1.73
N TYR A 319 -5.14 -5.98 0.81
CA TYR A 319 -5.17 -6.30 -0.61
C TYR A 319 -3.89 -5.81 -1.27
N LEU A 320 -3.22 -6.70 -1.99
CA LEU A 320 -1.90 -6.44 -2.54
C LEU A 320 -1.83 -6.78 -4.04
N PRO A 321 -1.80 -5.78 -4.93
CA PRO A 321 -1.60 -5.97 -6.37
C PRO A 321 -0.11 -6.20 -6.68
N THR A 322 0.29 -7.47 -6.68
CA THR A 322 1.69 -7.93 -6.73
C THR A 322 2.48 -7.52 -7.98
N LYS A 323 1.84 -7.13 -9.08
CA LYS A 323 2.50 -6.56 -10.27
C LYS A 323 3.35 -5.33 -9.92
N TYR A 324 2.86 -4.50 -9.00
CA TYR A 324 3.50 -3.22 -8.62
C TYR A 324 4.45 -3.35 -7.43
N ILE A 325 4.49 -4.53 -6.80
CA ILE A 325 5.30 -4.74 -5.61
C ILE A 325 6.73 -5.11 -6.01
N PRO A 326 7.74 -4.39 -5.49
CA PRO A 326 9.13 -4.71 -5.73
C PRO A 326 9.52 -5.98 -4.97
N VAL A 327 10.40 -6.77 -5.57
CA VAL A 327 10.96 -7.96 -4.95
C VAL A 327 12.15 -7.52 -4.09
N ASN A 328 11.89 -7.18 -2.83
CA ASN A 328 12.90 -6.83 -1.84
C ASN A 328 12.56 -7.43 -0.48
N GLU A 329 13.52 -7.43 0.43
CA GLU A 329 13.39 -8.07 1.75
C GLU A 329 12.14 -7.63 2.50
N SER A 330 11.90 -6.32 2.64
CA SER A 330 10.78 -5.80 3.42
C SER A 330 9.41 -6.22 2.85
N PHE A 331 9.23 -6.17 1.52
CA PHE A 331 7.99 -6.63 0.91
C PHE A 331 7.84 -8.15 0.92
N ASN A 332 8.95 -8.90 0.83
CA ASN A 332 8.91 -10.34 0.96
C ASN A 332 8.45 -10.76 2.36
N GLU A 333 8.98 -10.11 3.41
CA GLU A 333 8.55 -10.35 4.79
C GLU A 333 7.10 -9.91 5.02
N TYR A 334 6.69 -8.78 4.43
CA TYR A 334 5.29 -8.34 4.49
C TYR A 334 4.33 -9.34 3.82
N ILE A 335 4.67 -9.86 2.64
CA ILE A 335 3.85 -10.89 1.97
C ILE A 335 3.80 -12.17 2.81
N LYS A 336 4.92 -12.63 3.38
CA LYS A 336 4.93 -13.79 4.28
C LYS A 336 4.03 -13.58 5.49
N LEU A 337 4.04 -12.38 6.08
CA LEU A 337 3.16 -12.02 7.19
C LEU A 337 1.69 -12.07 6.78
N LEU A 338 1.33 -11.48 5.64
CA LEU A 338 -0.02 -11.56 5.07
C LEU A 338 -0.44 -12.99 4.72
N MET A 339 0.52 -13.90 4.63
CA MET A 339 0.28 -15.32 4.45
C MET A 339 0.17 -16.12 5.73
N ASN A 340 0.55 -15.56 6.88
CA ASN A 340 0.81 -16.34 8.09
C ASN A 340 -0.43 -17.00 8.69
N ASP A 341 -1.57 -16.30 8.67
CA ASP A 341 -2.81 -16.82 9.26
C ASP A 341 -3.78 -17.24 8.15
N LYS A 342 -4.25 -16.26 7.36
CA LYS A 342 -5.26 -16.47 6.33
C LYS A 342 -4.88 -15.74 5.04
N THR A 343 -5.16 -16.35 3.89
CA THR A 343 -4.88 -15.74 2.59
C THR A 343 -5.90 -16.15 1.55
N ALA A 344 -6.28 -15.22 0.68
CA ALA A 344 -6.96 -15.50 -0.57
C ALA A 344 -6.09 -15.05 -1.75
N ILE A 345 -5.80 -15.94 -2.68
CA ILE A 345 -4.91 -15.68 -3.83
C ILE A 345 -5.72 -15.83 -5.12
N PHE A 346 -5.83 -14.73 -5.88
CA PHE A 346 -6.41 -14.72 -7.22
C PHE A 346 -5.37 -15.06 -8.27
N ASN A 347 -4.25 -14.35 -8.18
CA ASN A 347 -3.12 -14.50 -9.07
C ASN A 347 -1.91 -13.86 -8.38
N LEU A 348 -0.72 -14.17 -8.88
CA LEU A 348 0.50 -13.69 -8.29
C LEU A 348 1.53 -13.41 -9.38
N LYS A 349 2.29 -12.32 -9.22
CA LYS A 349 3.49 -12.10 -10.03
C LYS A 349 4.46 -13.27 -9.82
N ALA A 350 4.98 -13.81 -10.92
CA ALA A 350 5.81 -15.02 -10.91
C ALA A 350 6.97 -14.97 -9.91
N ASP A 351 7.62 -13.80 -9.77
CA ASP A 351 8.71 -13.61 -8.80
C ASP A 351 8.31 -13.96 -7.36
N PHE A 352 7.03 -13.78 -7.00
CA PHE A 352 6.54 -14.06 -5.66
C PHE A 352 6.07 -15.51 -5.48
N PHE A 353 5.97 -16.31 -6.54
CA PHE A 353 5.52 -17.71 -6.47
C PHE A 353 6.40 -18.53 -5.53
N HIS A 354 7.71 -18.29 -5.52
CA HIS A 354 8.64 -18.96 -4.61
C HIS A 354 8.36 -18.67 -3.13
N PHE A 355 7.79 -17.51 -2.76
CA PHE A 355 7.44 -17.22 -1.37
C PHE A 355 6.22 -18.00 -0.91
N LEU A 356 5.30 -18.36 -1.82
CA LEU A 356 4.19 -19.25 -1.49
C LEU A 356 4.65 -20.61 -0.96
N HIS A 357 5.90 -20.98 -1.26
CA HIS A 357 6.45 -22.31 -1.00
C HIS A 357 7.56 -22.31 0.04
N SER A 358 7.97 -21.14 0.53
CA SER A 358 9.06 -21.02 1.49
C SER A 358 8.65 -21.70 2.81
N GLY A 359 9.11 -22.94 3.00
CA GLY A 359 8.76 -23.77 4.16
C GLY A 359 7.68 -24.84 3.89
N GLU A 360 7.16 -24.94 2.66
CA GLU A 360 6.16 -25.93 2.27
C GLU A 360 6.80 -27.19 1.65
N SER A 361 6.07 -28.31 1.62
CA SER A 361 6.54 -29.55 0.99
C SER A 361 6.53 -29.47 -0.54
N ILE A 362 7.34 -30.31 -1.20
CA ILE A 362 7.35 -30.41 -2.67
C ILE A 362 6.00 -30.87 -3.26
N ILE A 363 5.19 -31.56 -2.46
CA ILE A 363 3.83 -31.96 -2.85
C ILE A 363 2.93 -30.73 -2.92
N VAL A 364 3.01 -29.84 -1.93
CA VAL A 364 2.26 -28.57 -1.91
C VAL A 364 2.72 -27.65 -3.04
N TYR A 365 4.03 -27.57 -3.30
CA TYR A 365 4.59 -26.86 -4.46
C TYR A 365 3.91 -27.33 -5.77
N SER A 366 3.92 -28.64 -6.02
CA SER A 366 3.39 -29.23 -7.25
C SER A 366 1.88 -29.00 -7.37
N TRP A 367 1.15 -29.11 -6.25
CA TRP A 367 -0.28 -28.83 -6.17
C TRP A 367 -0.58 -27.36 -6.49
N LEU A 368 0.16 -26.41 -5.91
CA LEU A 368 -0.04 -24.98 -6.18
C LEU A 368 0.19 -24.66 -7.66
N TYR A 369 1.25 -25.21 -8.26
CA TYR A 369 1.53 -25.02 -9.69
C TYR A 369 0.40 -25.53 -10.59
N ASP A 370 -0.10 -26.75 -10.33
CA ASP A 370 -1.29 -27.31 -10.98
C ASP A 370 -2.50 -26.39 -10.81
N LYS A 371 -2.71 -25.84 -9.60
CA LYS A 371 -3.86 -24.98 -9.30
C LYS A 371 -3.82 -23.65 -10.01
N PHE A 372 -2.66 -22.99 -10.13
CA PHE A 372 -2.55 -21.80 -10.96
C PHE A 372 -2.85 -22.09 -12.44
N GLY A 373 -2.46 -23.27 -12.95
CA GLY A 373 -2.85 -23.73 -14.28
C GLY A 373 -4.37 -23.87 -14.42
N GLN A 374 -5.00 -24.59 -13.49
CA GLN A 374 -6.45 -24.78 -13.44
C GLN A 374 -7.21 -23.45 -13.36
N MET A 375 -6.73 -22.50 -12.54
CA MET A 375 -7.33 -21.17 -12.42
C MET A 375 -7.30 -20.40 -13.74
N GLU A 376 -6.21 -20.49 -14.50
CA GLU A 376 -6.10 -19.82 -15.80
C GLU A 376 -7.00 -20.46 -16.88
N GLU A 377 -7.16 -21.78 -16.87
CA GLU A 377 -8.08 -22.49 -17.77
C GLU A 377 -9.54 -22.11 -17.48
N GLU A 378 -9.97 -22.23 -16.23
CA GLU A 378 -11.35 -21.93 -15.80
C GLU A 378 -11.70 -20.45 -16.01
N ARG A 379 -10.71 -19.54 -15.83
CA ARG A 379 -10.88 -18.11 -16.13
C ARG A 379 -11.24 -17.84 -17.58
N ARG A 380 -10.71 -18.63 -18.53
CA ARG A 380 -11.05 -18.52 -19.96
C ARG A 380 -12.46 -19.02 -20.25
N GLU A 381 -12.98 -19.91 -19.41
CA GLU A 381 -14.36 -20.40 -19.44
C GLU A 381 -15.33 -19.48 -18.68
N GLY A 382 -14.81 -18.42 -18.05
CA GLY A 382 -15.60 -17.44 -17.30
C GLY A 382 -15.89 -17.83 -15.85
N GLU A 383 -15.24 -18.88 -15.36
CA GLU A 383 -15.26 -19.32 -13.96
C GLU A 383 -14.06 -18.73 -13.22
N TYR A 384 -14.24 -18.42 -11.95
CA TYR A 384 -13.19 -17.78 -11.16
C TYR A 384 -13.00 -18.51 -9.86
N LEU A 385 -11.72 -18.68 -9.51
CA LEU A 385 -11.28 -19.49 -8.40
C LEU A 385 -10.33 -18.67 -7.51
N PHE A 386 -10.25 -19.08 -6.26
CA PHE A 386 -9.26 -18.61 -5.29
C PHE A 386 -8.47 -19.79 -4.78
N ILE A 387 -7.17 -19.62 -4.61
CA ILE A 387 -6.44 -20.45 -3.67
C ILE A 387 -6.59 -19.80 -2.29
N ILE A 388 -7.16 -20.54 -1.37
CA ILE A 388 -7.31 -20.15 0.03
C ILE A 388 -6.24 -20.85 0.85
N ARG A 389 -5.57 -20.07 1.70
CA ARG A 389 -4.71 -20.57 2.77
C ARG A 389 -5.34 -20.26 4.12
N ASP A 390 -5.44 -21.24 5.00
CA ASP A 390 -5.86 -21.06 6.40
C ASP A 390 -5.01 -21.97 7.28
N THR A 391 -3.98 -21.39 7.92
CA THR A 391 -2.99 -22.16 8.69
C THR A 391 -3.56 -22.74 9.99
N HIS A 392 -4.77 -22.31 10.38
CA HIS A 392 -5.49 -22.83 11.53
C HIS A 392 -6.36 -24.07 11.22
N ARG A 393 -6.38 -24.54 9.97
CA ARG A 393 -7.14 -25.74 9.55
C ARG A 393 -6.22 -26.95 9.29
N GLU A 394 -6.78 -28.16 9.43
CA GLU A 394 -6.06 -29.42 9.12
C GLU A 394 -5.58 -29.47 7.66
N SER A 395 -6.40 -29.01 6.71
CA SER A 395 -5.98 -28.76 5.33
C SER A 395 -5.72 -27.27 5.18
N ALA A 396 -4.45 -26.89 5.19
CA ALA A 396 -4.04 -25.49 5.12
C ALA A 396 -4.38 -24.83 3.78
N TRP A 397 -4.57 -25.62 2.71
CA TRP A 397 -4.82 -25.13 1.35
C TRP A 397 -6.15 -25.67 0.79
N GLU A 398 -6.88 -24.81 0.09
CA GLU A 398 -8.15 -25.12 -0.56
C GLU A 398 -8.27 -24.33 -1.87
N LEU A 399 -8.87 -24.93 -2.90
CA LEU A 399 -9.28 -24.23 -4.12
C LEU A 399 -10.78 -23.94 -4.02
N MET A 400 -11.15 -22.66 -4.03
CA MET A 400 -12.53 -22.20 -3.85
C MET A 400 -13.07 -21.58 -5.13
N ASN A 401 -14.20 -22.07 -5.64
CA ASN A 401 -14.90 -21.43 -6.75
C ASN A 401 -15.83 -20.29 -6.26
N VAL A 402 -15.80 -19.15 -6.95
CA VAL A 402 -16.59 -17.96 -6.60
C VAL A 402 -18.09 -18.18 -6.86
N GLU A 403 -18.44 -18.89 -7.94
CA GLU A 403 -19.82 -19.12 -8.41
C GLU A 403 -20.49 -20.38 -7.84
N LYS A 404 -19.79 -21.51 -7.73
CA LYS A 404 -20.39 -22.80 -7.35
C LYS A 404 -20.66 -22.90 -5.85
N GLY A 405 -21.91 -22.68 -5.46
CA GLY A 405 -22.38 -22.66 -4.05
C GLY A 405 -22.14 -23.98 -3.29
N SER A 406 -22.69 -24.05 -2.07
CA SER A 406 -22.65 -25.12 -1.04
C SER A 406 -22.83 -26.59 -1.51
N ILE A 407 -23.07 -26.84 -2.79
CA ILE A 407 -23.21 -28.16 -3.42
C ILE A 407 -21.85 -28.87 -3.52
N GLU A 408 -20.73 -28.16 -3.65
CA GLU A 408 -19.39 -28.77 -3.53
C GLU A 408 -19.07 -29.20 -2.09
N ARG A 409 -19.60 -28.52 -1.06
CA ARG A 409 -19.51 -29.00 0.34
C ARG A 409 -20.24 -30.31 0.54
N LEU A 410 -21.38 -30.51 -0.11
CA LEU A 410 -22.09 -31.78 -0.07
C LEU A 410 -21.31 -32.87 -0.80
N LYS A 411 -20.76 -32.60 -2.00
CA LYS A 411 -19.92 -33.57 -2.72
C LYS A 411 -18.65 -33.94 -1.93
N GLY A 412 -17.99 -32.98 -1.27
CA GLY A 412 -16.85 -33.25 -0.40
C GLY A 412 -17.21 -34.02 0.89
N PHE A 413 -18.42 -33.82 1.42
CA PHE A 413 -18.92 -34.57 2.57
C PHE A 413 -19.30 -36.03 2.22
N PHE A 414 -19.77 -36.28 1.00
CA PHE A 414 -20.03 -37.62 0.50
C PHE A 414 -18.76 -38.35 0.02
N ALA A 415 -17.79 -37.63 -0.54
CA ALA A 415 -16.50 -38.22 -0.98
C ALA A 415 -15.54 -38.58 0.16
N ARG A 416 -15.79 -38.12 1.40
CA ARG A 416 -15.03 -38.52 2.62
C ARG A 416 -15.67 -39.69 3.37
N ARG A 417 -16.76 -40.25 2.85
CA ARG A 417 -17.49 -41.40 3.43
C ARG A 417 -17.38 -42.68 2.59
N GLU A 418 -16.60 -42.65 1.52
CA GLU A 418 -16.04 -43.82 0.82
C GLU A 418 -14.56 -43.92 1.16
#